data_AF-A0A348AJH7-F1
#
_entry.id   AF-A0A348AJH7-F1
#
_cell.length_a   1.000
_cell.length_b   1.000
_cell.length_c   1.000
_cell.angle_alpha   90.00
_cell.angle_beta   90.00
_cell.angle_gamma   90.00
#
_symmetry.space_group_name_H-M   'P 1'
#
loop_
_entity.id
_entity.type
_entity.pdbx_description
1 polymer ?
#
loop_
_entity_poly.entity_id
_entity_poly.type
_entity_poly.pdbx_seq_one_letter_code
_entity_poly.pdbx_strand_id
1 'polypeptide(L)'
;MERELALEFVRVTEAAAVASARWMGLGDKIAADQAAVDGMRSAFDTVSISGLVVIGEGEMDEAPMLFIGEKVGHGGREVDIAVDPLEGTNLVAKGLPGAIAVLAIAPRGCLLHAPDMYMDKIAVGPKAKGKIDINAPVKENLYAVASALERQIEDLTVVILDRPRHAALVKEVRETGARIKLISDGDVSPAVNAAIEGTAVHMLLGIGGAPEGVLAAAAVKCLGGDMQAKLWPESDADLERARALGVRDINKVLTLDDLVRGDEVIFAATAITQGDLLNGVRYFGGGARTHSIVMRGTTGTVRFVDAIHRFDKKPMIIKKA
;
A
#
# COMPACT_ATOMS: atom_id res chain seq x y z
N MET A 1 4.87 -7.50 -18.77
CA MET A 1 4.86 -8.46 -17.66
C MET A 1 3.85 -9.52 -18.01
N GLU A 2 4.30 -10.77 -18.03
CA GLU A 2 3.48 -11.91 -18.42
C GLU A 2 2.27 -12.06 -17.50
N ARG A 3 1.18 -12.60 -18.04
CA ARG A 3 -0.10 -12.75 -17.33
C ARG A 3 0.02 -13.63 -16.09
N GLU A 4 0.87 -14.64 -16.15
CA GLU A 4 1.03 -15.66 -15.10
C GLU A 4 1.65 -15.08 -13.83
N LEU A 5 2.59 -14.15 -13.98
CA LEU A 5 3.29 -13.49 -12.86
C LEU A 5 2.33 -12.79 -11.89
N ALA A 6 1.23 -12.21 -12.38
CA ALA A 6 0.26 -11.53 -11.50
C ALA A 6 -0.32 -12.45 -10.42
N LEU A 7 -0.65 -13.70 -10.77
CA LEU A 7 -1.17 -14.66 -9.79
C LEU A 7 -0.06 -15.23 -8.89
N GLU A 8 1.18 -15.26 -9.34
CA GLU A 8 2.31 -15.62 -8.49
C GLU A 8 2.51 -14.60 -7.36
N PHE A 9 2.33 -13.31 -7.63
CA PHE A 9 2.43 -12.27 -6.61
C PHE A 9 1.33 -12.31 -5.55
N VAL A 10 0.13 -12.79 -5.91
CA VAL A 10 -0.91 -13.09 -4.90
C VAL A 10 -0.41 -14.11 -3.89
N ARG A 11 0.31 -15.15 -4.34
CA ARG A 11 0.85 -16.17 -3.43
C ARG A 11 1.90 -15.60 -2.48
N VAL A 12 2.63 -14.57 -2.91
CA VAL A 12 3.63 -13.88 -2.10
C VAL A 12 2.97 -13.11 -0.96
N THR A 13 1.95 -12.29 -1.26
CA THR A 13 1.20 -11.57 -0.21
C THR A 13 0.38 -12.51 0.66
N GLU A 14 -0.13 -13.63 0.13
CA GLU A 14 -0.81 -14.66 0.92
C GLU A 14 0.13 -15.36 1.91
N ALA A 15 1.37 -15.63 1.52
CA ALA A 15 2.35 -16.24 2.41
C ALA A 15 2.69 -15.32 3.59
N ALA A 16 2.92 -14.04 3.32
CA ALA A 16 3.14 -13.01 4.33
C ALA A 16 1.93 -12.90 5.27
N ALA A 17 0.72 -12.78 4.70
CA ALA A 17 -0.50 -12.60 5.49
C ALA A 17 -0.81 -13.80 6.39
N VAL A 18 -0.67 -15.03 5.88
CA VAL A 18 -0.90 -16.26 6.65
C VAL A 18 0.17 -16.47 7.73
N ALA A 19 1.37 -15.94 7.56
CA ALA A 19 2.39 -15.99 8.60
C ALA A 19 2.11 -14.94 9.70
N SER A 20 1.85 -13.69 9.31
CA SER A 20 1.60 -12.58 10.21
C SER A 20 0.31 -12.73 11.03
N ALA A 21 -0.76 -13.21 10.42
CA ALA A 21 -2.07 -13.33 11.09
C ALA A 21 -2.07 -14.26 12.32
N ARG A 22 -1.04 -15.10 12.52
CA ARG A 22 -0.86 -15.88 13.75
C ARG A 22 -0.56 -15.02 14.98
N TRP A 23 -0.04 -13.82 14.75
CA TRP A 23 0.32 -12.85 15.78
C TRP A 23 -0.81 -11.86 16.08
N MET A 24 -1.97 -12.02 15.42
CA MET A 24 -3.12 -11.15 15.62
C MET A 24 -3.57 -11.16 17.08
N GLY A 25 -3.52 -10.00 17.73
CA GLY A 25 -3.94 -9.80 19.12
C GLY A 25 -2.95 -10.29 20.18
N LEU A 26 -1.72 -10.67 19.81
CA LEU A 26 -0.70 -11.13 20.78
C LEU A 26 0.13 -10.00 21.41
N GLY A 27 -0.07 -8.75 20.99
CA GLY A 27 0.65 -7.59 21.53
C GLY A 27 2.10 -7.45 21.05
N ASP A 28 2.57 -8.33 20.15
CA ASP A 28 3.93 -8.30 19.62
C ASP A 28 3.95 -7.89 18.14
N LYS A 29 4.16 -6.59 17.92
CA LYS A 29 4.22 -6.03 16.57
C LYS A 29 5.48 -6.44 15.80
N ILE A 30 6.59 -6.66 16.51
CA ILE A 30 7.89 -6.97 15.89
C ILE A 30 7.85 -8.41 15.36
N ALA A 31 7.32 -9.34 16.15
CA ALA A 31 7.19 -10.72 15.72
C ALA A 31 6.14 -10.90 14.61
N ALA A 32 5.05 -10.11 14.65
CA ALA A 32 4.06 -10.09 13.57
C ALA A 32 4.66 -9.66 12.22
N ASP A 33 5.53 -8.65 12.27
CA ASP A 33 6.22 -8.06 11.12
C ASP A 33 7.26 -9.02 10.57
N GLN A 34 8.15 -9.51 11.43
CA GLN A 34 9.15 -10.52 11.07
C GLN A 34 8.52 -11.76 10.41
N ALA A 35 7.39 -12.24 10.94
CA ALA A 35 6.68 -13.37 10.33
C ALA A 35 6.18 -13.06 8.92
N ALA A 36 5.74 -11.82 8.67
CA ALA A 36 5.31 -11.37 7.35
C ALA A 36 6.49 -11.28 6.38
N VAL A 37 7.62 -10.68 6.81
CA VAL A 37 8.88 -10.60 6.07
C VAL A 37 9.35 -12.00 5.67
N ASP A 38 9.43 -12.93 6.61
CA ASP A 38 9.86 -14.31 6.37
C ASP A 38 8.97 -15.01 5.34
N GLY A 39 7.65 -14.86 5.49
CA GLY A 39 6.65 -15.46 4.61
C GLY A 39 6.73 -14.90 3.19
N MET A 40 6.83 -13.57 3.07
CA MET A 40 6.97 -12.87 1.80
C MET A 40 8.27 -13.26 1.09
N ARG A 41 9.39 -13.18 1.81
CA ARG A 41 10.73 -13.41 1.27
C ARG A 41 10.90 -14.83 0.75
N SER A 42 10.42 -15.82 1.52
CA SER A 42 10.46 -17.23 1.13
C SER A 42 9.59 -17.51 -0.10
N ALA A 43 8.47 -16.80 -0.25
CA ALA A 43 7.59 -16.98 -1.40
C ALA A 43 8.23 -16.44 -2.71
N PHE A 44 9.01 -15.35 -2.62
CA PHE A 44 9.72 -14.81 -3.77
C PHE A 44 10.70 -15.81 -4.42
N ASP A 45 11.29 -16.73 -3.66
CA ASP A 45 12.21 -17.76 -4.21
C ASP A 45 11.53 -18.69 -5.23
N THR A 46 10.19 -18.66 -5.31
CA THR A 46 9.39 -19.47 -6.23
C THR A 46 8.83 -18.70 -7.44
N VAL A 47 9.11 -17.40 -7.53
CA VAL A 47 8.57 -16.51 -8.57
C VAL A 47 9.58 -16.33 -9.70
N SER A 48 9.14 -16.45 -10.95
CA SER A 48 10.03 -16.40 -12.13
C SER A 48 10.40 -14.97 -12.56
N ILE A 49 11.09 -14.24 -11.69
CA ILE A 49 11.60 -12.88 -11.93
C ILE A 49 13.05 -12.69 -11.46
N SER A 50 13.69 -11.65 -11.96
CA SER A 50 14.95 -11.09 -11.44
C SER A 50 14.67 -9.74 -10.77
N GLY A 51 14.06 -9.81 -9.60
CA GLY A 51 13.60 -8.64 -8.83
C GLY A 51 14.72 -7.93 -8.07
N LEU A 52 14.60 -6.62 -7.91
CA LEU A 52 15.32 -5.85 -6.89
C LEU A 52 14.30 -5.15 -6.01
N VAL A 53 14.51 -5.25 -4.71
CA VAL A 53 13.76 -4.46 -3.74
C VAL A 53 14.26 -3.02 -3.81
N VAL A 54 13.38 -2.09 -4.21
CA VAL A 54 13.67 -0.64 -4.22
C VAL A 54 12.97 0.11 -3.10
N ILE A 55 11.93 -0.52 -2.54
CA ILE A 55 11.23 -0.15 -1.30
C ILE A 55 11.03 -1.44 -0.52
N GLY A 56 11.45 -1.47 0.73
CA GLY A 56 11.30 -2.62 1.62
C GLY A 56 11.54 -2.23 3.08
N GLU A 57 12.01 -3.17 3.90
CA GLU A 57 12.08 -3.05 5.36
C GLU A 57 13.09 -2.02 5.88
N GLY A 58 13.99 -1.54 5.02
CA GLY A 58 15.02 -0.57 5.37
C GLY A 58 16.31 -0.77 4.57
N GLU A 59 17.36 -0.11 5.02
CA GLU A 59 18.71 -0.30 4.46
C GLU A 59 19.31 -1.65 4.89
N MET A 60 20.35 -2.10 4.19
CA MET A 60 20.95 -3.44 4.41
C MET A 60 21.49 -3.66 5.83
N ASP A 61 21.93 -2.59 6.49
CA ASP A 61 22.42 -2.61 7.87
C ASP A 61 21.30 -2.62 8.92
N GLU A 62 20.09 -2.18 8.53
CA GLU A 62 18.92 -2.07 9.40
C GLU A 62 17.97 -3.28 9.25
N ALA A 63 17.91 -3.88 8.06
CA ALA A 63 17.00 -4.98 7.73
C ALA A 63 17.74 -6.21 7.17
N PRO A 64 17.62 -7.40 7.81
CA PRO A 64 18.31 -8.61 7.35
C PRO A 64 17.69 -9.24 6.09
N MET A 65 16.43 -8.92 5.77
CA MET A 65 15.67 -9.43 4.63
C MET A 65 14.79 -8.33 4.06
N LEU A 66 14.52 -8.39 2.75
CA LEU A 66 13.76 -7.40 2.00
C LEU A 66 14.31 -5.97 2.18
N PHE A 67 15.63 -5.84 2.32
CA PHE A 67 16.31 -4.55 2.38
C PHE A 67 16.42 -3.92 0.99
N ILE A 68 16.57 -2.60 0.94
CA ILE A 68 16.76 -1.85 -0.31
C ILE A 68 18.03 -2.33 -1.01
N GLY A 69 17.87 -2.82 -2.24
CA GLY A 69 18.94 -3.41 -3.04
C GLY A 69 19.01 -4.95 -2.99
N GLU A 70 18.16 -5.61 -2.20
CA GLU A 70 18.10 -7.07 -2.20
C GLU A 70 17.61 -7.61 -3.56
N LYS A 71 18.26 -8.66 -4.06
CA LYS A 71 17.81 -9.40 -5.24
C LYS A 71 16.93 -10.58 -4.83
N VAL A 72 15.74 -10.67 -5.43
CA VAL A 72 14.75 -11.72 -5.13
C VAL A 72 14.19 -12.34 -6.42
N GLY A 73 13.63 -13.54 -6.31
CA GLY A 73 13.11 -14.29 -7.45
C GLY A 73 14.02 -15.42 -7.95
N HIS A 74 13.47 -16.29 -8.79
CA HIS A 74 14.12 -17.48 -9.34
C HIS A 74 14.76 -17.25 -10.72
N GLY A 75 14.96 -16.00 -11.11
CA GLY A 75 15.41 -15.63 -12.45
C GLY A 75 14.24 -15.41 -13.41
N GLY A 76 14.43 -14.53 -14.38
CA GLY A 76 13.41 -14.17 -15.35
C GLY A 76 13.55 -12.70 -15.75
N ARG A 77 12.42 -12.03 -15.93
CA ARG A 77 12.42 -10.61 -16.29
C ARG A 77 12.95 -9.74 -15.14
N GLU A 78 13.79 -8.76 -15.48
CA GLU A 78 14.23 -7.75 -14.54
C GLU A 78 13.11 -6.76 -14.19
N VAL A 79 12.85 -6.60 -12.89
CA VAL A 79 11.81 -5.73 -12.36
C VAL A 79 12.26 -5.07 -11.06
N ASP A 80 11.68 -3.91 -10.76
CA ASP A 80 11.75 -3.31 -9.44
C ASP A 80 10.53 -3.74 -8.62
N ILE A 81 10.74 -3.88 -7.32
CA ILE A 81 9.74 -4.34 -6.36
C ILE A 81 9.69 -3.34 -5.21
N ALA A 82 8.49 -2.87 -4.89
CA ALA A 82 8.17 -2.26 -3.62
C ALA A 82 7.39 -3.27 -2.78
N VAL A 83 7.78 -3.46 -1.53
CA VAL A 83 7.10 -4.34 -0.59
C VAL A 83 6.80 -3.61 0.71
N ASP A 84 5.68 -3.98 1.31
CA ASP A 84 5.38 -3.76 2.71
C ASP A 84 4.75 -5.09 3.22
N PRO A 85 5.58 -5.99 3.77
CA PRO A 85 5.18 -7.31 4.23
C PRO A 85 4.06 -7.25 5.26
N LEU A 86 4.07 -6.25 6.15
CA LEU A 86 3.02 -6.00 7.12
C LEU A 86 2.74 -4.49 7.24
N GLU A 87 1.78 -4.05 6.43
CA GLU A 87 1.20 -2.74 6.60
C GLU A 87 0.28 -2.79 7.84
N GLY A 88 0.61 -1.98 8.85
CA GLY A 88 -0.19 -1.85 10.05
C GLY A 88 0.21 -2.86 11.14
N THR A 89 1.50 -2.95 11.45
CA THR A 89 2.05 -3.81 12.52
C THR A 89 1.30 -3.66 13.86
N ASN A 90 0.95 -2.42 14.24
CA ASN A 90 0.14 -2.12 15.42
C ASN A 90 -1.27 -2.71 15.34
N LEU A 91 -1.87 -2.73 14.15
CA LEU A 91 -3.22 -3.26 13.94
C LEU A 91 -3.24 -4.77 14.18
N VAL A 92 -2.25 -5.50 13.64
CA VAL A 92 -2.12 -6.94 13.91
C VAL A 92 -1.88 -7.20 15.39
N ALA A 93 -0.90 -6.53 16.01
CA ALA A 93 -0.57 -6.73 17.42
C ALA A 93 -1.79 -6.52 18.34
N LYS A 94 -2.68 -5.59 18.00
CA LYS A 94 -3.90 -5.26 18.77
C LYS A 94 -5.16 -5.99 18.29
N GLY A 95 -5.10 -6.76 17.21
CA GLY A 95 -6.28 -7.40 16.61
C GLY A 95 -7.29 -6.40 16.01
N LEU A 96 -6.81 -5.25 15.54
CA LEU A 96 -7.61 -4.20 14.93
C LEU A 96 -7.74 -4.40 13.41
N PRO A 97 -8.84 -3.91 12.80
CA PRO A 97 -9.04 -4.00 11.36
C PRO A 97 -8.04 -3.14 10.56
N GLY A 98 -7.78 -3.52 9.32
CA GLY A 98 -7.07 -2.71 8.33
C GLY A 98 -5.70 -3.21 7.86
N ALA A 99 -5.09 -4.20 8.54
CA ALA A 99 -3.75 -4.66 8.19
C ALA A 99 -3.74 -5.50 6.90
N ILE A 100 -2.73 -5.27 6.05
CA ILE A 100 -2.53 -5.98 4.79
C ILE A 100 -1.05 -6.37 4.62
N ALA A 101 -0.79 -7.42 3.85
CA ALA A 101 0.50 -7.63 3.21
C ALA A 101 0.41 -7.14 1.77
N VAL A 102 1.37 -6.34 1.30
CA VAL A 102 1.25 -5.66 0.00
C VAL A 102 2.57 -5.60 -0.75
N LEU A 103 2.49 -5.62 -2.07
CA LEU A 103 3.61 -5.36 -2.95
C LEU A 103 3.17 -4.69 -4.26
N ALA A 104 4.11 -4.00 -4.89
CA ALA A 104 3.99 -3.46 -6.24
C ALA A 104 5.23 -3.77 -7.08
N ILE A 105 5.03 -3.99 -8.38
CA ILE A 105 6.08 -4.38 -9.31
C ILE A 105 5.95 -3.60 -10.60
N ALA A 106 7.08 -3.12 -11.10
CA ALA A 106 7.18 -2.40 -12.36
C ALA A 106 8.52 -2.73 -13.06
N PRO A 107 8.69 -2.37 -14.36
CA PRO A 107 9.99 -2.40 -15.00
C PRO A 107 11.06 -1.63 -14.20
N ARG A 108 12.32 -1.93 -14.47
CA ARG A 108 13.46 -1.26 -13.85
C ARG A 108 13.39 0.27 -13.98
N GLY A 109 13.61 0.96 -12.86
CA GLY A 109 13.56 2.41 -12.70
C GLY A 109 12.16 2.99 -12.81
N CYS A 110 11.09 2.19 -12.74
CA CYS A 110 9.73 2.71 -12.86
C CYS A 110 9.05 2.99 -11.52
N LEU A 111 9.57 2.49 -10.40
CA LEU A 111 9.10 2.90 -9.07
C LEU A 111 10.00 4.01 -8.55
N LEU A 112 9.43 5.04 -7.94
CA LEU A 112 10.21 6.05 -7.25
C LEU A 112 10.97 5.38 -6.10
N HIS A 113 12.28 5.61 -6.03
CA HIS A 113 13.10 5.25 -4.88
C HIS A 113 12.83 6.30 -3.79
N ALA A 114 11.73 6.13 -3.07
CA ALA A 114 11.29 7.09 -2.07
C ALA A 114 12.25 7.09 -0.88
N PRO A 115 12.72 8.26 -0.39
CA PRO A 115 13.41 8.32 0.88
C PRO A 115 12.48 7.82 1.99
N ASP A 116 13.04 7.12 2.97
CA ASP A 116 12.35 6.82 4.22
C ASP A 116 12.11 8.12 5.00
N MET A 117 10.91 8.69 4.83
CA MET A 117 10.40 9.90 5.47
C MET A 117 8.89 9.99 5.26
N TYR A 118 8.27 11.06 5.74
CA TYR A 118 6.85 11.32 5.48
C TYR A 118 6.59 11.96 4.10
N MET A 119 5.34 11.84 3.66
CA MET A 119 4.81 12.35 2.41
C MET A 119 3.35 12.78 2.65
N ASP A 120 3.02 14.02 2.28
CA ASP A 120 1.64 14.49 2.18
C ASP A 120 0.99 13.90 0.92
N LYS A 121 -0.23 13.37 1.04
CA LYS A 121 -0.89 12.57 0.02
C LYS A 121 -2.33 13.03 -0.18
N ILE A 122 -2.74 13.11 -1.44
CA ILE A 122 -4.13 13.23 -1.87
C ILE A 122 -4.39 12.17 -2.93
N ALA A 123 -5.38 11.31 -2.72
CA ALA A 123 -5.71 10.24 -3.67
C ALA A 123 -7.23 10.08 -3.85
N VAL A 124 -7.65 9.84 -5.10
CA VAL A 124 -9.04 9.69 -5.52
C VAL A 124 -9.21 8.64 -6.61
N GLY A 125 -10.44 8.15 -6.78
CA GLY A 125 -10.79 7.19 -7.82
C GLY A 125 -10.93 7.78 -9.23
N PRO A 126 -11.18 6.91 -10.23
CA PRO A 126 -11.13 7.26 -11.66
C PRO A 126 -12.10 8.37 -12.06
N LYS A 127 -13.29 8.46 -11.45
CA LYS A 127 -14.28 9.51 -11.74
C LYS A 127 -13.80 10.91 -11.37
N ALA A 128 -12.92 11.04 -10.38
CA ALA A 128 -12.35 12.31 -9.94
C ALA A 128 -10.91 12.54 -10.45
N LYS A 129 -10.46 11.76 -11.43
CA LYS A 129 -9.12 11.91 -12.01
C LYS A 129 -8.93 13.29 -12.64
N GLY A 130 -7.81 13.93 -12.32
CA GLY A 130 -7.48 15.28 -12.78
C GLY A 130 -8.31 16.40 -12.14
N LYS A 131 -8.98 16.13 -11.01
CA LYS A 131 -9.81 17.09 -10.28
C LYS A 131 -9.21 17.55 -8.96
N ILE A 132 -8.07 16.98 -8.58
CA ILE A 132 -7.37 17.25 -7.33
C ILE A 132 -6.13 18.12 -7.57
N ASP A 133 -5.80 18.95 -6.58
CA ASP A 133 -4.55 19.71 -6.49
C ASP A 133 -4.11 19.75 -5.02
N ILE A 134 -2.98 19.12 -4.70
CA ILE A 134 -2.44 19.06 -3.33
C ILE A 134 -2.07 20.44 -2.76
N ASN A 135 -1.86 21.46 -3.61
CA ASN A 135 -1.61 22.83 -3.14
C ASN A 135 -2.89 23.67 -2.98
N ALA A 136 -4.02 23.18 -3.50
CA ALA A 136 -5.30 23.87 -3.34
C ALA A 136 -5.88 23.66 -1.93
N PRO A 137 -6.70 24.59 -1.42
CA PRO A 137 -7.40 24.42 -0.15
C PRO A 137 -8.18 23.09 -0.11
N VAL A 138 -8.20 22.44 1.05
CA VAL A 138 -8.91 21.15 1.25
C VAL A 138 -10.37 21.26 0.81
N LYS A 139 -11.01 22.38 1.14
CA LYS A 139 -12.39 22.68 0.74
C LYS A 139 -12.59 22.60 -0.78
N GLU A 140 -11.69 23.18 -1.56
CA GLU A 140 -11.81 23.21 -3.03
C GLU A 140 -11.67 21.81 -3.62
N ASN A 141 -10.70 21.03 -3.14
CA ASN A 141 -10.55 19.63 -3.52
C ASN A 141 -11.82 18.82 -3.23
N LEU A 142 -12.41 18.99 -2.04
CA LEU A 142 -13.62 18.26 -1.66
C LEU A 142 -14.82 18.59 -2.55
N TYR A 143 -15.04 19.87 -2.90
CA TYR A 143 -16.09 20.25 -3.83
C TYR A 143 -15.83 19.76 -5.26
N ALA A 144 -14.58 19.80 -5.72
CA ALA A 144 -14.19 19.28 -7.03
C ALA A 144 -14.46 17.77 -7.13
N VAL A 145 -14.10 17.01 -6.09
CA VAL A 145 -14.36 15.56 -5.99
C VAL A 145 -15.86 15.29 -5.89
N ALA A 146 -16.62 16.03 -5.07
CA ALA A 146 -18.07 15.87 -4.95
C ALA A 146 -18.79 16.06 -6.30
N SER A 147 -18.42 17.12 -7.00
CA SER A 147 -18.93 17.43 -8.35
C SER A 147 -18.59 16.33 -9.35
N ALA A 148 -17.34 15.86 -9.36
CA ALA A 148 -16.90 14.80 -10.27
C ALA A 148 -17.55 13.44 -9.99
N LEU A 149 -17.96 13.20 -8.75
CA LEU A 149 -18.71 12.00 -8.35
C LEU A 149 -20.22 12.15 -8.52
N GLU A 150 -20.72 13.33 -8.90
CA GLU A 150 -22.15 13.67 -9.01
C GLU A 150 -22.90 13.51 -7.67
N ARG A 151 -22.29 13.99 -6.56
CA ARG A 151 -22.82 13.83 -5.20
C ARG A 151 -22.74 15.11 -4.40
N GLN A 152 -23.52 15.14 -3.31
CA GLN A 152 -23.42 16.21 -2.32
C GLN A 152 -22.18 16.02 -1.44
N ILE A 153 -21.71 17.10 -0.82
CA ILE A 153 -20.49 17.08 0.00
C ILE A 153 -20.65 16.17 1.23
N GLU A 154 -21.86 16.12 1.81
CA GLU A 154 -22.20 15.31 2.99
C GLU A 154 -22.18 13.81 2.71
N ASP A 155 -22.26 13.41 1.44
CA ASP A 155 -22.12 12.02 0.99
C ASP A 155 -20.68 11.57 0.87
N LEU A 156 -19.72 12.51 0.81
CA LEU A 156 -18.31 12.18 0.75
C LEU A 156 -17.81 11.66 2.09
N THR A 157 -16.82 10.79 1.99
CA THR A 157 -16.09 10.18 3.12
C THR A 157 -14.62 10.25 2.78
N VAL A 158 -13.89 11.01 3.60
CA VAL A 158 -12.44 11.17 3.52
C VAL A 158 -11.80 10.28 4.57
N VAL A 159 -10.79 9.51 4.19
CA VAL A 159 -9.96 8.77 5.15
C VAL A 159 -8.75 9.62 5.51
N ILE A 160 -8.46 9.72 6.81
CA ILE A 160 -7.34 10.50 7.36
C ILE A 160 -6.73 9.70 8.52
N LEU A 161 -5.40 9.64 8.60
CA LEU A 161 -4.71 9.09 9.78
C LEU A 161 -5.00 9.94 11.02
N ASP A 162 -5.41 9.31 12.13
CA ASP A 162 -5.63 9.99 13.40
C ASP A 162 -4.29 10.33 14.05
N ARG A 163 -3.83 11.55 13.79
CA ARG A 163 -2.55 12.08 14.24
C ARG A 163 -2.70 13.55 14.64
N PRO A 164 -1.96 14.03 15.66
CA PRO A 164 -1.97 15.45 16.02
C PRO A 164 -1.69 16.39 14.85
N ARG A 165 -0.76 16.01 13.95
CA ARG A 165 -0.42 16.77 12.73
C ARG A 165 -1.59 16.95 11.76
N HIS A 166 -2.65 16.16 11.85
CA HIS A 166 -3.83 16.27 11.00
C HIS A 166 -5.00 17.02 11.66
N ALA A 167 -4.83 17.59 12.86
CA ALA A 167 -5.92 18.28 13.56
C ALA A 167 -6.54 19.43 12.73
N ALA A 168 -5.71 20.20 12.03
CA ALA A 168 -6.16 21.28 11.13
C ALA A 168 -6.94 20.71 9.93
N LEU A 169 -6.36 19.72 9.24
CA LEU A 169 -6.99 19.02 8.12
C LEU A 169 -8.36 18.44 8.50
N VAL A 170 -8.45 17.74 9.64
CA VAL A 170 -9.70 17.16 10.16
C VAL A 170 -10.74 18.25 10.43
N LYS A 171 -10.32 19.41 10.95
CA LYS A 171 -11.21 20.55 11.18
C LYS A 171 -11.75 21.10 9.85
N GLU A 172 -10.87 21.34 8.88
CA GLU A 172 -11.25 21.87 7.55
C GLU A 172 -12.23 20.94 6.83
N VAL A 173 -11.99 19.62 6.84
CA VAL A 173 -12.92 18.66 6.24
C VAL A 173 -14.28 18.71 6.94
N ARG A 174 -14.33 18.74 8.28
CA ARG A 174 -15.60 18.85 9.03
C ARG A 174 -16.37 20.14 8.72
N GLU A 175 -15.67 21.26 8.54
CA GLU A 175 -16.28 22.55 8.20
C GLU A 175 -16.96 22.54 6.82
N THR A 176 -16.60 21.61 5.93
CA THR A 176 -17.28 21.45 4.64
C THR A 176 -18.58 20.64 4.70
N GLY A 177 -18.80 19.87 5.77
CA GLY A 177 -19.90 18.90 5.86
C GLY A 177 -19.54 17.47 5.40
N ALA A 178 -18.37 17.26 4.79
CA ALA A 178 -17.91 15.91 4.43
C ALA A 178 -17.67 15.02 5.67
N ARG A 179 -17.86 13.71 5.51
CA ARG A 179 -17.63 12.72 6.57
C ARG A 179 -16.16 12.35 6.62
N ILE A 180 -15.68 11.97 7.80
CA ILE A 180 -14.31 11.51 8.02
C ILE A 180 -14.31 10.12 8.61
N LYS A 181 -13.50 9.23 8.02
CA LYS A 181 -13.09 7.97 8.63
C LYS A 181 -11.67 8.12 9.14
N LEU A 182 -11.53 8.28 10.45
CA LEU A 182 -10.23 8.30 11.12
C LEU A 182 -9.70 6.87 11.25
N ILE A 183 -8.42 6.68 10.92
CA ILE A 183 -7.73 5.39 11.04
C ILE A 183 -6.45 5.56 11.86
N SER A 184 -6.10 4.56 12.68
CA SER A 184 -4.89 4.66 13.49
C SER A 184 -3.62 4.37 12.69
N ASP A 185 -3.67 3.49 11.72
CA ASP A 185 -2.52 3.08 10.90
C ASP A 185 -3.05 2.69 9.51
N GLY A 186 -2.17 2.67 8.52
CA GLY A 186 -2.44 2.16 7.17
C GLY A 186 -3.16 3.05 6.19
N ASP A 187 -2.37 3.77 5.39
CA ASP A 187 -2.87 4.65 4.34
C ASP A 187 -2.76 4.08 2.91
N VAL A 188 -2.19 2.88 2.73
CA VAL A 188 -2.24 2.16 1.44
C VAL A 188 -3.66 1.68 1.12
N SER A 189 -4.27 0.90 2.01
CA SER A 189 -5.62 0.37 1.84
C SER A 189 -6.67 1.46 1.53
N PRO A 190 -6.71 2.60 2.24
CA PRO A 190 -7.59 3.72 1.91
C PRO A 190 -7.44 4.28 0.50
N ALA A 191 -6.22 4.40 -0.03
CA ALA A 191 -5.99 4.87 -1.39
C ALA A 191 -6.60 3.90 -2.41
N VAL A 192 -6.44 2.58 -2.19
CA VAL A 192 -7.10 1.55 -3.01
C VAL A 192 -8.62 1.65 -2.89
N ASN A 193 -9.14 1.80 -1.67
CA ASN A 193 -10.57 1.88 -1.43
C ASN A 193 -11.21 3.09 -2.11
N ALA A 194 -10.54 4.25 -2.11
CA ALA A 194 -11.00 5.46 -2.80
C ALA A 194 -11.14 5.27 -4.32
N ALA A 195 -10.40 4.31 -4.89
CA ALA A 195 -10.38 4.03 -6.32
C ALA A 195 -11.24 2.83 -6.76
N ILE A 196 -11.98 2.21 -5.82
CA ILE A 196 -12.92 1.12 -6.11
C ILE A 196 -14.34 1.54 -5.69
N GLU A 197 -15.30 1.41 -6.59
CA GLU A 197 -16.70 1.74 -6.29
C GLU A 197 -17.28 0.78 -5.24
N GLY A 198 -18.11 1.32 -4.32
CA GLY A 198 -18.82 0.53 -3.31
C GLY A 198 -18.12 0.38 -1.95
N THR A 199 -16.90 0.92 -1.78
CA THR A 199 -16.14 0.87 -0.51
C THR A 199 -16.59 1.91 0.52
N ALA A 200 -17.44 2.86 0.11
CA ALA A 200 -17.83 4.05 0.87
C ALA A 200 -16.67 5.00 1.25
N VAL A 201 -15.49 4.82 0.65
CA VAL A 201 -14.34 5.73 0.72
C VAL A 201 -14.25 6.47 -0.61
N HIS A 202 -14.05 7.79 -0.57
CA HIS A 202 -14.04 8.61 -1.78
C HIS A 202 -12.71 9.34 -1.99
N MET A 203 -11.93 9.48 -0.91
CA MET A 203 -10.71 10.27 -0.90
C MET A 203 -9.82 9.85 0.26
N LEU A 204 -8.51 9.81 0.04
CA LEU A 204 -7.48 9.80 1.08
C LEU A 204 -6.83 11.19 1.15
N LEU A 205 -6.66 11.72 2.36
CA LEU A 205 -5.95 12.97 2.62
C LEU A 205 -4.98 12.85 3.80
N GLY A 206 -3.83 13.51 3.66
CA GLY A 206 -2.91 13.80 4.75
C GLY A 206 -1.56 13.10 4.62
N ILE A 207 -0.80 13.15 5.72
CA ILE A 207 0.62 12.82 5.79
C ILE A 207 0.84 11.43 6.40
N GLY A 208 1.48 10.56 5.61
CA GLY A 208 1.94 9.21 6.00
C GLY A 208 3.27 8.87 5.32
N GLY A 209 3.73 7.62 5.39
CA GLY A 209 5.08 7.26 4.93
C GLY A 209 5.24 7.37 3.41
N ALA A 210 6.39 7.87 2.95
CA ALA A 210 6.69 8.01 1.53
C ALA A 210 6.77 6.67 0.78
N PRO A 211 7.37 5.59 1.34
CA PRO A 211 7.36 4.27 0.71
C PRO A 211 5.95 3.73 0.43
N GLU A 212 5.05 3.84 1.41
CA GLU A 212 3.63 3.48 1.31
C GLU A 212 2.90 4.36 0.29
N GLY A 213 3.33 5.60 0.11
CA GLY A 213 2.86 6.49 -0.96
C GLY A 213 3.10 5.92 -2.35
N VAL A 214 4.24 5.26 -2.59
CA VAL A 214 4.56 4.62 -3.88
C VAL A 214 3.72 3.36 -4.09
N LEU A 215 3.51 2.55 -3.05
CA LEU A 215 2.61 1.39 -3.08
C LEU A 215 1.15 1.81 -3.38
N ALA A 216 0.68 2.87 -2.71
CA ALA A 216 -0.63 3.46 -2.97
C ALA A 216 -0.74 3.98 -4.41
N ALA A 217 0.27 4.69 -4.91
CA ALA A 217 0.30 5.19 -6.28
C ALA A 217 0.24 4.06 -7.32
N ALA A 218 0.94 2.94 -7.08
CA ALA A 218 0.88 1.77 -7.94
C ALA A 218 -0.55 1.20 -8.04
N ALA A 219 -1.26 1.11 -6.91
CA ALA A 219 -2.65 0.67 -6.88
C ALA A 219 -3.60 1.64 -7.58
N VAL A 220 -3.51 2.93 -7.25
CA VAL A 220 -4.35 3.99 -7.85
C VAL A 220 -4.13 4.06 -9.35
N LYS A 221 -2.88 3.91 -9.81
CA LYS A 221 -2.55 3.84 -11.24
C LYS A 221 -3.19 2.63 -11.91
N CYS A 222 -3.16 1.45 -11.29
CA CYS A 222 -3.84 0.27 -11.82
C CYS A 222 -5.36 0.45 -11.96
N LEU A 223 -5.96 1.24 -11.07
CA LEU A 223 -7.40 1.52 -11.01
C LEU A 223 -7.82 2.73 -11.85
N GLY A 224 -6.85 3.42 -12.47
CA GLY A 224 -7.11 4.61 -13.29
C GLY A 224 -7.54 5.83 -12.49
N GLY A 225 -7.25 5.88 -11.19
CA GLY A 225 -7.50 7.04 -10.33
C GLY A 225 -6.46 8.15 -10.51
N ASP A 226 -6.40 9.03 -9.52
CA ASP A 226 -5.42 10.11 -9.44
C ASP A 226 -4.84 10.23 -8.04
N MET A 227 -3.55 10.56 -7.98
CA MET A 227 -2.84 10.79 -6.74
C MET A 227 -1.76 11.83 -6.96
N GLN A 228 -1.68 12.76 -6.01
CA GLN A 228 -0.57 13.70 -5.90
C GLN A 228 0.04 13.59 -4.52
N ALA A 229 1.33 13.88 -4.45
CA ALA A 229 2.06 13.82 -3.22
C ALA A 229 3.16 14.88 -3.13
N LYS A 230 3.59 15.19 -1.90
CA LYS A 230 4.75 16.03 -1.62
C LYS A 230 5.55 15.41 -0.49
N LEU A 231 6.87 15.37 -0.63
CA LEU A 231 7.73 14.93 0.47
C LEU A 231 7.57 15.89 1.66
N TRP A 232 7.58 15.32 2.87
CA TRP A 232 7.36 16.06 4.11
C TRP A 232 8.48 15.75 5.11
N PRO A 233 9.67 16.37 4.94
CA PRO A 233 10.78 16.18 5.87
C PRO A 233 10.43 16.77 7.24
N GLU A 234 10.75 16.04 8.30
CA GLU A 234 10.60 16.51 9.68
C GLU A 234 11.94 17.02 10.26
N SER A 235 13.05 16.75 9.56
CA SER A 235 14.39 17.08 10.02
C SER A 235 15.37 17.47 8.89
N ASP A 236 16.50 18.07 9.24
CA ASP A 236 17.60 18.32 8.31
C ASP A 236 18.20 17.01 7.77
N ALA A 237 18.17 15.93 8.55
CA ALA A 237 18.62 14.61 8.11
C ALA A 237 17.74 14.06 6.97
N ASP A 238 16.43 14.29 7.01
CA ASP A 238 15.52 13.93 5.91
C ASP A 238 15.87 14.72 4.64
N LEU A 239 16.15 16.02 4.78
CA LEU A 239 16.57 16.87 3.66
C LEU A 239 17.89 16.39 3.04
N GLU A 240 18.86 15.99 3.85
CA GLU A 240 20.13 15.42 3.40
C GLU A 240 19.92 14.09 2.68
N ARG A 241 19.10 13.19 3.24
CA ARG A 241 18.74 11.90 2.64
C ARG A 241 18.04 12.09 1.29
N ALA A 242 17.08 13.01 1.20
CA ALA A 242 16.41 13.35 -0.05
C ALA A 242 17.39 13.86 -1.11
N ARG A 243 18.32 14.77 -0.75
CA ARG A 243 19.35 15.28 -1.66
C ARG A 243 20.29 14.17 -2.13
N ALA A 244 20.68 13.25 -1.25
CA ALA A 244 21.52 12.11 -1.59
C ALA A 244 20.86 11.18 -2.62
N LEU A 245 19.53 11.03 -2.56
CA LEU A 245 18.73 10.32 -3.56
C LEU A 245 18.40 11.16 -4.82
N GLY A 246 18.95 12.37 -4.94
CA GLY A 246 18.82 13.22 -6.11
C GLY A 246 17.55 14.08 -6.15
N VAL A 247 16.82 14.20 -5.04
CA VAL A 247 15.68 15.14 -4.92
C VAL A 247 16.22 16.57 -4.93
N ARG A 248 15.91 17.32 -6.01
CA ARG A 248 16.37 18.70 -6.20
C ARG A 248 15.43 19.75 -5.60
N ASP A 249 14.13 19.46 -5.61
CA ASP A 249 13.10 20.33 -5.06
C ASP A 249 12.20 19.51 -4.15
N ILE A 250 12.30 19.77 -2.85
CA ILE A 250 11.53 19.07 -1.82
C ILE A 250 10.03 19.44 -1.87
N ASN A 251 9.71 20.60 -2.43
CA ASN A 251 8.33 21.10 -2.52
C ASN A 251 7.65 20.69 -3.82
N LYS A 252 8.35 19.97 -4.71
CA LYS A 252 7.81 19.49 -5.98
C LYS A 252 6.58 18.62 -5.70
N VAL A 253 5.49 18.91 -6.41
CA VAL A 253 4.34 18.00 -6.49
C VAL A 253 4.75 16.77 -7.31
N LEU A 254 4.69 15.61 -6.69
CA LEU A 254 4.86 14.31 -7.31
C LEU A 254 3.50 13.82 -7.80
N THR A 255 3.38 13.65 -9.10
CA THR A 255 2.21 13.05 -9.75
C THR A 255 2.30 11.51 -9.73
N LEU A 256 1.23 10.82 -10.12
CA LEU A 256 1.29 9.37 -10.34
C LEU A 256 2.45 8.92 -11.23
N ASP A 257 2.78 9.69 -12.28
CA ASP A 257 3.87 9.34 -13.20
C ASP A 257 5.27 9.64 -12.63
N ASP A 258 5.37 10.50 -11.61
CA ASP A 258 6.60 10.69 -10.84
C ASP A 258 6.80 9.56 -9.82
N LEU A 259 5.72 9.08 -9.19
CA LEU A 259 5.75 8.00 -8.19
C LEU A 259 5.91 6.62 -8.83
N VAL A 260 5.20 6.36 -9.93
CA VAL A 260 5.20 5.10 -10.67
C VAL A 260 5.17 5.41 -12.16
N ARG A 261 6.31 5.33 -12.84
CA ARG A 261 6.47 5.67 -14.25
C ARG A 261 5.98 4.56 -15.18
N GLY A 262 5.20 4.93 -16.20
CA GLY A 262 4.67 4.02 -17.22
C GLY A 262 3.50 3.17 -16.73
N ASP A 263 2.82 2.47 -17.65
CA ASP A 263 1.57 1.76 -17.35
C ASP A 263 1.77 0.29 -16.97
N GLU A 264 3.01 -0.18 -17.08
CA GLU A 264 3.38 -1.54 -16.76
C GLU A 264 3.61 -1.75 -15.27
N VAL A 265 2.53 -1.74 -14.51
CA VAL A 265 2.54 -1.94 -13.06
C VAL A 265 1.62 -3.10 -12.66
N ILE A 266 2.06 -3.88 -11.67
CA ILE A 266 1.25 -4.88 -10.97
C ILE A 266 1.21 -4.47 -9.51
N PHE A 267 0.02 -4.55 -8.91
CA PHE A 267 -0.19 -4.38 -7.48
C PHE A 267 -0.87 -5.65 -6.94
N ALA A 268 -0.42 -6.15 -5.80
CA ALA A 268 -1.07 -7.25 -5.10
C ALA A 268 -1.14 -6.94 -3.60
N ALA A 269 -2.26 -7.27 -2.96
CA ALA A 269 -2.43 -7.18 -1.52
C ALA A 269 -3.29 -8.33 -0.99
N THR A 270 -2.98 -8.79 0.21
CA THR A 270 -3.78 -9.78 0.95
C THR A 270 -4.10 -9.24 2.33
N ALA A 271 -5.37 -9.30 2.74
CA ALA A 271 -5.76 -8.85 4.07
C ALA A 271 -5.25 -9.80 5.17
N ILE A 272 -4.67 -9.21 6.20
CA ILE A 272 -4.22 -9.89 7.41
C ILE A 272 -5.34 -9.84 8.44
N THR A 273 -5.83 -8.64 8.75
CA THR A 273 -7.03 -8.42 9.56
C THR A 273 -8.19 -7.93 8.69
N GLN A 274 -9.40 -7.86 9.26
CA GLN A 274 -10.59 -7.46 8.49
C GLN A 274 -10.42 -6.04 7.93
N GLY A 275 -10.63 -5.85 6.62
CA GLY A 275 -10.67 -4.54 5.98
C GLY A 275 -12.06 -4.20 5.44
N ASP A 276 -12.19 -3.03 4.81
CA ASP A 276 -13.43 -2.61 4.15
C ASP A 276 -13.72 -3.42 2.88
N LEU A 277 -12.67 -3.73 2.12
CA LEU A 277 -12.74 -4.42 0.83
C LEU A 277 -12.39 -5.91 0.94
N LEU A 278 -11.35 -6.22 1.71
CA LEU A 278 -10.79 -7.56 1.84
C LEU A 278 -11.07 -8.15 3.23
N ASN A 279 -11.23 -9.47 3.28
CA ASN A 279 -11.49 -10.20 4.53
C ASN A 279 -10.17 -10.70 5.11
N GLY A 280 -9.98 -10.51 6.41
CA GLY A 280 -8.79 -10.98 7.11
C GLY A 280 -8.61 -12.51 7.03
N VAL A 281 -7.41 -12.96 7.38
CA VAL A 281 -7.08 -14.39 7.39
C VAL A 281 -7.96 -15.10 8.42
N ARG A 282 -8.54 -16.24 8.01
CA ARG A 282 -9.36 -17.09 8.88
C ARG A 282 -8.79 -18.49 8.94
N TYR A 283 -8.27 -18.89 10.09
CA TYR A 283 -7.82 -20.26 10.33
C TYR A 283 -9.01 -21.18 10.61
N PHE A 284 -8.90 -22.42 10.17
CA PHE A 284 -9.82 -23.50 10.48
C PHE A 284 -9.02 -24.80 10.67
N GLY A 285 -9.68 -25.88 11.12
CA GLY A 285 -9.01 -27.18 11.30
C GLY A 285 -8.30 -27.64 10.02
N GLY A 286 -6.97 -27.62 10.01
CA GLY A 286 -6.15 -28.06 8.88
C GLY A 286 -5.82 -27.00 7.82
N GLY A 287 -6.17 -25.73 8.01
CA GLY A 287 -5.93 -24.72 6.98
C GLY A 287 -6.21 -23.27 7.34
N ALA A 288 -6.17 -22.42 6.32
CA ALA A 288 -6.53 -21.01 6.41
C ALA A 288 -7.28 -20.55 5.15
N ARG A 289 -8.04 -19.47 5.25
CA ARG A 289 -8.68 -18.79 4.12
C ARG A 289 -8.16 -17.36 4.03
N THR A 290 -7.75 -16.93 2.83
CA THR A 290 -7.27 -15.58 2.54
C THR A 290 -8.19 -14.88 1.55
N HIS A 291 -8.18 -13.55 1.57
CA HIS A 291 -8.83 -12.73 0.56
C HIS A 291 -7.84 -11.69 0.06
N SER A 292 -7.57 -11.72 -1.24
CA SER A 292 -6.53 -10.93 -1.89
C SER A 292 -7.11 -10.13 -3.06
N ILE A 293 -6.44 -9.03 -3.41
CA ILE A 293 -6.64 -8.29 -4.66
C ILE A 293 -5.36 -8.32 -5.48
N VAL A 294 -5.47 -8.47 -6.79
CA VAL A 294 -4.36 -8.24 -7.73
C VAL A 294 -4.83 -7.47 -8.94
N MET A 295 -4.02 -6.51 -9.35
CA MET A 295 -4.34 -5.56 -10.40
C MET A 295 -3.19 -5.41 -11.39
N ARG A 296 -3.53 -5.14 -12.65
CA ARG A 296 -2.54 -4.93 -13.72
C ARG A 296 -2.86 -3.64 -14.48
N GLY A 297 -1.99 -2.63 -14.38
CA GLY A 297 -2.15 -1.33 -15.05
C GLY A 297 -2.41 -1.45 -16.54
N THR A 298 -1.52 -2.13 -17.28
CA THR A 298 -1.65 -2.36 -18.74
C THR A 298 -3.00 -2.89 -19.22
N THR A 299 -3.73 -3.63 -18.40
CA THR A 299 -4.99 -4.28 -18.82
C THR A 299 -6.21 -3.77 -18.06
N GLY A 300 -6.04 -2.91 -17.05
CA GLY A 300 -7.10 -2.51 -16.13
C GLY A 300 -7.78 -3.67 -15.40
N THR A 301 -7.20 -4.88 -15.43
CA THR A 301 -7.84 -6.06 -14.84
C THR A 301 -7.63 -6.03 -13.34
N VAL A 302 -8.73 -6.05 -12.60
CA VAL A 302 -8.78 -6.23 -11.15
C VAL A 302 -9.31 -7.63 -10.86
N ARG A 303 -8.62 -8.38 -10.00
CA ARG A 303 -9.07 -9.70 -9.53
C ARG A 303 -9.14 -9.72 -8.02
N PHE A 304 -10.26 -10.19 -7.51
CA PHE A 304 -10.41 -10.63 -6.14
C PHE A 304 -10.16 -12.14 -6.10
N VAL A 305 -9.32 -12.58 -5.18
CA VAL A 305 -8.92 -13.98 -5.03
C VAL A 305 -9.28 -14.44 -3.62
N ASP A 306 -10.23 -15.36 -3.53
CA ASP A 306 -10.58 -16.05 -2.30
C ASP A 306 -9.95 -17.45 -2.35
N ALA A 307 -8.97 -17.70 -1.48
CA ALA A 307 -8.19 -18.93 -1.49
C ALA A 307 -8.35 -19.71 -0.18
N ILE A 308 -8.45 -21.03 -0.32
CA ILE A 308 -8.45 -21.99 0.79
C ILE A 308 -7.11 -22.73 0.78
N HIS A 309 -6.33 -22.52 1.83
CA HIS A 309 -5.03 -23.13 2.04
C HIS A 309 -5.18 -24.39 2.89
N ARG A 310 -4.71 -25.52 2.35
CA ARG A 310 -4.74 -26.83 2.99
C ARG A 310 -3.34 -27.22 3.47
N PHE A 311 -3.10 -27.08 4.76
CA PHE A 311 -1.76 -27.27 5.34
C PHE A 311 -1.31 -28.73 5.37
N ASP A 312 -2.25 -29.67 5.30
CA ASP A 312 -1.97 -31.11 5.18
C ASP A 312 -1.33 -31.49 3.85
N LYS A 313 -1.60 -30.73 2.78
CA LYS A 313 -1.08 -30.99 1.43
C LYS A 313 0.08 -30.07 1.04
N LYS A 314 -0.02 -28.80 1.44
CA LYS A 314 1.00 -27.79 1.19
C LYS A 314 1.28 -27.09 2.51
N PRO A 315 2.30 -27.52 3.26
CA PRO A 315 2.77 -26.76 4.39
C PRO A 315 3.15 -25.37 3.87
N MET A 316 2.56 -24.33 4.45
CA MET A 316 3.07 -22.99 4.22
C MET A 316 4.52 -22.98 4.73
N ILE A 317 5.44 -22.40 3.97
CA ILE A 317 6.84 -22.24 4.36
C ILE A 317 6.86 -21.23 5.52
N ILE A 318 6.51 -21.71 6.70
CA ILE A 318 6.56 -20.99 7.95
C ILE A 318 7.50 -21.86 8.77
N LYS A 319 8.78 -21.46 8.85
CA LYS A 319 9.65 -22.05 9.87
C LYS A 319 8.95 -21.80 11.20
N LYS A 320 8.64 -22.87 11.94
CA LYS A 320 8.23 -22.70 13.33
C LYS A 320 9.41 -22.02 14.03
N ALA A 321 9.15 -20.85 14.61
CA ALA A 321 10.00 -20.28 15.64
C ALA A 321 10.13 -21.28 16.80
#